data_AF-A0A964QUE2-F1
#
_entry.id   AF-A0A964QUE2-F1
#
_cell.length_a   1.000
_cell.length_b   1.000
_cell.length_c   1.000
_cell.angle_alpha   90.00
_cell.angle_beta   90.00
_cell.angle_gamma   90.00
#
_symmetry.space_group_name_H-M   'P 1'
#
loop_
_entity.id
_entity.type
_entity.pdbx_description
1 polymer ?
#
loop_
_entity_poly.entity_id
_entity_poly.type
_entity_poly.pdbx_seq_one_letter_code
_entity_poly.pdbx_strand_id
1 'polypeptide(L)'
;MKVTATELANDSKGILDRVIARGDAVQVERHGKRVVQIRRTVGVSGAELLKRLKAVRFTAAEQRELKAAMGAASKVFGHAGSH
;
A
#
# COMPACT_ATOMS: atom_id res chain seq x y z
N MET A 1 -8.56 -8.27 -12.67
CA MET A 1 -8.16 -9.45 -13.46
C MET A 1 -8.60 -10.72 -12.73
N LYS A 2 -8.95 -11.79 -13.46
CA LYS A 2 -9.25 -13.12 -12.89
C LYS A 2 -8.16 -14.09 -13.33
N VAL A 3 -7.71 -14.94 -12.41
CA VAL A 3 -6.74 -16.03 -12.69
C VAL A 3 -7.19 -17.29 -11.96
N THR A 4 -6.90 -18.44 -12.54
CA THR A 4 -7.11 -19.73 -11.87
C THR A 4 -6.02 -20.00 -10.83
N ALA A 5 -6.32 -20.85 -9.84
CA ALA A 5 -5.33 -21.32 -8.88
C ALA A 5 -4.15 -22.05 -9.55
N THR A 6 -4.40 -22.71 -10.68
CA THR A 6 -3.35 -23.38 -11.47
C THR A 6 -2.44 -22.37 -12.15
N GLU A 7 -3.00 -21.32 -12.77
CA GLU A 7 -2.19 -20.23 -13.33
C GLU A 7 -1.39 -19.50 -12.25
N LEU A 8 -1.98 -19.30 -11.07
CA LEU A 8 -1.25 -18.73 -9.93
C LEU A 8 -0.10 -19.63 -9.48
N ALA A 9 -0.28 -20.96 -9.46
CA ALA A 9 0.78 -21.89 -9.11
C ALA A 9 1.93 -21.88 -10.13
N ASN A 10 1.61 -21.72 -11.42
CA ASN A 10 2.58 -21.79 -12.51
C ASN A 10 3.28 -20.44 -12.80
N ASP A 11 2.60 -19.30 -12.62
CA ASP A 11 3.11 -17.95 -12.90
C ASP A 11 2.80 -16.96 -11.76
N SER A 12 3.07 -17.38 -10.52
CA SER A 12 2.87 -16.52 -9.35
C SER A 12 3.64 -15.20 -9.46
N LYS A 13 4.87 -15.23 -9.97
CA LYS A 13 5.73 -14.05 -10.12
C LYS A 13 5.15 -13.05 -11.13
N GLY A 14 4.80 -13.48 -12.34
CA GLY A 14 4.25 -12.58 -13.36
C GLY A 14 2.89 -12.00 -12.98
N ILE A 15 2.09 -12.75 -12.22
CA ILE A 15 0.82 -12.24 -11.67
C ILE A 15 1.07 -11.19 -10.58
N LEU A 16 2.01 -11.42 -9.66
CA LEU A 16 2.34 -10.48 -8.60
C LEU A 16 3.01 -9.21 -9.13
N ASP A 17 3.91 -9.33 -10.11
CA ASP A 17 4.55 -8.18 -10.75
C ASP A 17 3.50 -7.26 -11.39
N ARG A 18 2.45 -7.82 -12.02
CA ARG A 18 1.31 -7.04 -12.54
C ARG A 18 0.54 -6.32 -11.43
N VAL A 19 0.23 -7.01 -10.33
CA VAL A 19 -0.43 -6.40 -9.15
C VAL A 19 0.38 -5.24 -8.59
N ILE A 20 1.70 -5.39 -8.50
CA ILE A 20 2.60 -4.38 -7.93
C ILE A 20 2.79 -3.20 -8.87
N ALA A 21 3.11 -3.47 -10.14
CA ALA A 21 3.50 -2.44 -11.11
C ALA A 21 2.30 -1.66 -11.67
N ARG A 22 1.19 -2.35 -11.99
CA ARG A 22 0.01 -1.72 -12.60
C ARG A 22 -1.06 -1.35 -11.56
N GLY A 23 -0.92 -1.81 -10.32
CA GLY A 23 -1.94 -1.63 -9.28
C GLY A 23 -3.17 -2.51 -9.47
N ASP A 24 -3.07 -3.52 -10.32
CA ASP A 24 -4.19 -4.40 -10.64
C ASP A 24 -4.65 -5.19 -9.42
N ALA A 25 -5.96 -5.34 -9.25
CA ALA A 25 -6.53 -6.32 -8.33
C ALA A 25 -6.77 -7.65 -9.07
N VAL A 26 -6.27 -8.74 -8.50
CA VAL A 26 -6.39 -10.09 -9.04
C VAL A 26 -7.33 -10.91 -8.16
N GLN A 27 -8.38 -11.48 -8.78
CA GLN A 27 -9.21 -12.51 -8.15
C GLN A 27 -8.69 -13.88 -8.57
N VAL A 28 -8.44 -14.74 -7.58
CA VAL A 28 -8.01 -16.11 -7.80
C VAL A 28 -9.22 -17.03 -7.67
N GLU A 29 -9.48 -17.82 -8.69
CA GLU A 29 -10.57 -18.78 -8.75
C GLU A 29 -10.04 -20.22 -8.73
N ARG A 30 -10.70 -21.11 -8.00
CA ARG A 30 -10.43 -22.56 -8.02
C ARG A 30 -11.74 -23.27 -8.31
N HIS A 31 -11.76 -24.08 -9.37
CA HIS A 31 -12.99 -24.76 -9.83
C HIS A 31 -14.18 -23.80 -10.01
N GLY A 32 -13.93 -22.64 -10.64
CA GLY A 32 -14.95 -21.62 -10.89
C GLY A 32 -15.41 -20.83 -9.65
N LYS A 33 -14.85 -21.08 -8.47
CA LYS A 33 -15.17 -20.35 -7.23
C LYS A 33 -14.04 -19.42 -6.85
N ARG A 34 -14.37 -18.17 -6.51
CA ARG A 34 -13.41 -17.20 -5.97
C ARG A 34 -12.89 -17.69 -4.62
N VAL A 35 -11.58 -17.82 -4.49
CA VAL A 35 -10.91 -18.28 -3.26
C VAL A 35 -10.22 -17.12 -2.55
N VAL A 36 -9.54 -16.25 -3.30
CA VAL A 36 -8.80 -15.12 -2.73
C VAL A 36 -8.79 -13.92 -3.67
N GLN A 37 -8.58 -12.73 -3.11
CA GLN A 37 -8.26 -11.53 -3.86
C GLN A 37 -6.88 -11.04 -3.43
N ILE A 38 -6.00 -10.87 -4.41
CA ILE A 38 -4.69 -10.26 -4.25
C ILE A 38 -4.81 -8.82 -4.75
N ARG A 39 -4.41 -7.87 -3.93
CA ARG A 39 -4.35 -6.45 -4.28
C ARG A 39 -3.09 -5.85 -3.69
N ARG A 40 -2.58 -4.80 -4.33
CA ARG A 40 -1.52 -4.00 -3.73
C ARG A 40 -2.02 -3.40 -2.41
N THR A 41 -1.23 -3.52 -1.35
CA THR A 41 -1.48 -2.77 -0.12
C THR A 41 -1.36 -1.29 -0.42
N VAL A 42 -2.41 -0.53 -0.15
CA VAL A 42 -2.41 0.92 -0.31
C VAL A 42 -1.66 1.51 0.86
N GLY A 43 -0.62 2.31 0.56
CA GLY A 43 0.28 2.88 1.56
C GLY A 43 1.62 2.16 1.65
N VAL A 44 2.51 2.71 2.46
CA VAL A 44 3.80 2.13 2.83
C VAL A 44 3.76 1.77 4.30
N SER A 45 4.51 0.74 4.71
CA SER A 45 4.69 0.48 6.14
C SER A 45 5.32 1.72 6.80
N GLY A 46 5.07 1.94 8.08
CA GLY A 46 5.69 3.06 8.81
C GLY A 46 7.22 3.05 8.68
N ALA A 47 7.84 1.86 8.66
CA ALA A 47 9.28 1.70 8.45
C ALA A 47 9.73 2.14 7.06
N GLU A 48 8.98 1.79 6.01
CA GLU A 48 9.28 2.18 4.62
C GLU A 48 9.02 3.68 4.40
N LEU A 49 7.97 4.25 5.01
CA LEU A 49 7.74 5.68 5.03
C LEU A 49 8.91 6.41 5.69
N LEU A 50 9.33 5.96 6.87
CA LEU A 50 10.45 6.54 7.61
C LEU A 50 11.75 6.44 6.81
N LYS A 51 12.01 5.31 6.15
CA LYS A 51 13.17 5.13 5.27
C LYS A 51 13.17 6.17 4.14
N ARG A 52 12.02 6.38 3.47
CA ARG A 52 11.88 7.38 2.41
C ARG A 52 12.06 8.80 2.94
N LEU A 53 11.43 9.13 4.06
CA LEU A 53 11.55 10.45 4.69
C LEU A 53 12.99 10.76 5.11
N LYS A 54 13.75 9.76 5.59
CA LYS A 54 15.18 9.91 5.91
C LYS A 54 16.06 10.08 4.67
N ALA A 55 15.66 9.49 3.54
CA ALA A 55 16.39 9.64 2.29
C ALA A 55 16.17 11.02 1.64
N VAL A 56 15.05 11.69 1.96
CA VAL A 56 14.77 13.05 1.49
C VAL A 56 15.57 14.05 2.34
N ARG A 57 16.40 14.86 1.69
CA ARG A 57 17.08 16.00 2.34
C ARG A 57 16.13 17.19 2.40
N PHE A 58 15.25 17.21 3.40
CA PHE A 58 14.42 18.37 3.67
C PHE A 58 15.26 19.55 4.13
N THR A 59 15.02 20.72 3.55
CA THR A 59 15.47 22.00 4.08
C THR A 59 14.78 22.31 5.41
N ALA A 60 15.33 23.24 6.18
CA ALA A 60 14.74 23.65 7.46
C ALA A 60 13.31 24.23 7.32
N ALA A 61 13.01 24.86 6.17
CA ALA A 61 11.69 25.37 5.86
C ALA A 61 10.67 24.23 5.63
N GLU A 62 11.02 23.24 4.80
CA GLU A 62 10.16 22.09 4.50
C GLU A 62 9.91 21.23 5.74
N GLN A 63 10.90 21.08 6.63
CA GLN A 63 10.70 20.38 7.89
C GLN A 63 9.68 21.09 8.80
N ARG A 64 9.71 22.43 8.85
CA ARG A 64 8.76 23.23 9.63
C ARG A 64 7.35 23.12 9.07
N GLU A 65 7.22 23.20 7.75
CA GLU A 65 5.94 23.06 7.06
C GLU A 65 5.34 21.67 7.26
N LEU A 66 6.13 20.61 7.06
CA LEU A 66 5.69 19.24 7.31
C LEU A 66 5.25 19.05 8.76
N LYS A 67 6.01 19.58 9.73
CA LYS A 67 5.66 19.49 11.16
C LYS A 67 4.36 20.24 11.47
N ALA A 68 4.15 21.42 10.88
CA ALA A 68 2.92 22.19 11.04
C ALA A 68 1.72 21.44 10.45
N ALA A 69 1.85 20.87 9.26
CA ALA A 69 0.81 20.07 8.61
C ALA A 69 0.47 18.82 9.43
N MET A 70 1.46 18.09 9.95
CA MET A 70 1.25 16.93 10.82
C MET A 70 0.53 17.33 12.13
N GLY A 71 0.93 18.46 12.73
CA GLY A 71 0.27 18.98 13.94
C GLY A 71 -1.19 19.36 13.70
N ALA A 72 -1.50 19.99 12.56
CA ALA A 72 -2.87 20.30 12.16
C ALA A 72 -3.69 19.04 11.88
N ALA A 73 -3.14 18.07 11.17
CA ALA A 73 -3.79 16.79 10.89
C ALA A 73 -4.08 16.01 12.18
N SER A 74 -3.15 16.00 13.15
CA SER A 74 -3.36 15.34 14.44
C SER A 74 -4.52 15.93 15.24
N LYS A 75 -4.85 17.22 15.06
CA LYS A 75 -6.02 17.84 15.70
C LYS A 75 -7.34 17.37 15.08
N VAL A 76 -7.33 17.01 13.79
CA VAL A 76 -8.53 16.57 13.06
C VAL A 76 -8.73 15.07 13.18
N PHE A 77 -7.68 14.27 13.01
CA PHE A 77 -7.75 12.80 13.03
C PHE A 77 -7.53 12.20 14.42
N GLY A 78 -6.91 12.93 15.35
CA GLY A 78 -6.63 12.43 16.71
C GLY A 78 -7.87 12.21 17.59
N HIS A 79 -9.03 12.72 17.21
CA HIS A 79 -10.30 12.48 17.90
C HIS A 79 -11.03 11.21 17.42
N ALA A 80 -10.55 10.54 16.38
CA ALA A 80 -11.19 9.37 15.79
C ALA A 80 -10.71 8.02 16.38
N GLY A 81 -9.79 8.04 17.36
CA GLY A 81 -9.21 6.84 17.98
C GLY A 81 -9.57 6.62 19.45
N SER A 82 -10.52 7.38 20.00
CA SER A 82 -11.03 7.19 21.36
C SER A 82 -12.38 6.46 21.31
N HIS A 83 -12.36 5.18 20.94
CA HIS A 83 -13.42 4.21 21.22
C HIS A 83 -12.83 2.80 21.26
#